data_AF-A0A967NS38-F1
#
_entry.id   AF-A0A967NS38-F1
#
_cell.length_a   1.000
_cell.length_b   1.000
_cell.length_c   1.000
_cell.angle_alpha   90.00
_cell.angle_beta   90.00
_cell.angle_gamma   90.00
#
_symmetry.space_group_name_H-M   'P 1'
#
loop_
_entity.id
_entity.type
_entity.pdbx_description
1 polymer ?
#
loop_
_entity_poly.entity_id
_entity_poly.type
_entity_poly.pdbx_seq_one_letter_code
_entity_poly.pdbx_strand_id
1 'polypeptide(L)'
;LSIMENLAQEISFLNKSGKEVILVSSGAVAAGKKRLGLQTNRKLELKEKQGTAAVGQSRLMRFYEDIFDRLGYKVAQVLLTHDDLSNRNRYLNVRNTILTLLEWDIIPIINENDTVSVEELRF
;
A
#
# COMPACT_ATOMS: atom_id res chain seq x y z
N LEU A 1 6.35 17.64 9.94
CA LEU A 1 6.64 16.48 9.08
C LEU A 1 5.45 15.56 9.13
N SER A 2 4.96 15.13 7.97
CA SER A 2 3.78 14.25 7.89
C SER A 2 4.07 12.88 8.53
N ILE A 3 3.04 12.18 9.01
CA ILE A 3 3.17 10.83 9.60
C ILE A 3 3.91 9.87 8.64
N MET A 4 3.65 9.98 7.34
CA MET A 4 4.29 9.15 6.31
C MET A 4 5.80 9.43 6.18
N GLU A 5 6.22 10.70 6.30
CA GLU A 5 7.65 11.05 6.27
C GLU A 5 8.39 10.49 7.49
N ASN A 6 7.80 10.60 8.68
CA ASN A 6 8.40 10.03 9.90
C ASN A 6 8.53 8.51 9.79
N LEU A 7 7.48 7.83 9.31
CA LEU A 7 7.50 6.38 9.10
C LEU A 7 8.58 5.97 8.09
N ALA A 8 8.71 6.70 6.97
CA ALA A 8 9.73 6.41 5.98
C ALA A 8 11.15 6.60 6.52
N GLN A 9 11.37 7.60 7.40
CA GLN A 9 12.65 7.79 8.08
C GLN A 9 12.99 6.62 9.00
N GLU A 10 12.02 6.14 9.80
CA GLU A 10 12.19 4.97 10.68
C GLU A 10 12.48 3.70 9.87
N ILE A 11 11.74 3.48 8.77
CA ILE A 11 11.97 2.33 7.87
C ILE A 11 13.36 2.43 7.23
N SER A 12 13.77 3.61 6.76
CA SER A 12 15.11 3.85 6.24
C SER A 12 16.18 3.55 7.28
N PHE A 13 15.99 3.96 8.54
CA PHE A 13 16.91 3.65 9.63
C PHE A 13 17.05 2.13 9.84
N LEU A 14 15.93 1.40 9.88
CA LEU A 14 15.93 -0.06 10.01
C LEU A 14 16.63 -0.73 8.82
N ASN A 15 16.36 -0.28 7.60
CA ASN A 15 16.98 -0.82 6.40
C ASN A 15 18.51 -0.61 6.41
N LYS A 16 19.00 0.59 6.79
CA LYS A 16 20.43 0.85 7.00
C LYS A 16 21.08 -0.04 8.05
N SER A 17 20.30 -0.56 9.01
CA SER A 17 20.78 -1.50 10.03
C SER A 17 20.76 -2.97 9.57
N GLY A 18 20.51 -3.22 8.28
CA GLY A 18 20.49 -4.56 7.69
C GLY A 18 19.18 -5.32 7.96
N LYS A 19 18.07 -4.62 8.21
CA LYS A 19 16.75 -5.22 8.41
C LYS A 19 15.92 -5.10 7.14
N GLU A 20 15.31 -6.21 6.74
CA GLU A 20 14.28 -6.23 5.71
C GLU A 20 12.95 -5.72 6.30
N VAL A 21 12.31 -4.79 5.60
CA VAL A 21 11.05 -4.18 6.06
C VAL A 21 10.02 -4.24 4.95
N ILE A 22 8.83 -4.73 5.30
CA ILE A 22 7.63 -4.66 4.49
C ILE A 22 6.70 -3.64 5.14
N LEU A 23 6.18 -2.71 4.34
CA LEU A 23 5.20 -1.74 4.80
C LEU A 23 3.80 -2.20 4.39
N VAL A 24 2.91 -2.40 5.35
CA VAL A 24 1.48 -2.56 5.09
C VAL A 24 0.79 -1.23 5.39
N SER A 25 0.14 -0.63 4.39
CA SER A 25 -0.43 0.71 4.50
C SER A 25 -1.85 0.78 3.95
N SER A 26 -2.66 1.64 4.58
CA SER A 26 -4.01 1.97 4.13
C SER A 26 -4.08 3.40 3.59
N GLY A 27 -5.28 3.91 3.31
CA GLY A 27 -5.49 5.32 2.98
C GLY A 27 -5.73 5.61 1.50
N ALA A 28 -5.81 4.60 0.64
CA ALA A 28 -6.21 4.75 -0.76
C ALA A 28 -7.55 5.50 -0.89
N VAL A 29 -8.60 5.09 -0.15
CA VAL A 29 -9.90 5.78 -0.17
C VAL A 29 -9.79 7.23 0.30
N ALA A 30 -9.00 7.51 1.34
CA ALA A 30 -8.84 8.88 1.85
C ALA A 30 -8.11 9.77 0.82
N ALA A 31 -7.05 9.26 0.20
CA ALA A 31 -6.35 9.93 -0.89
C ALA A 31 -7.27 10.17 -2.09
N GLY A 32 -8.12 9.19 -2.42
CA GLY A 32 -9.12 9.28 -3.47
C GLY A 32 -10.18 10.36 -3.20
N LYS A 33 -10.76 10.39 -1.98
CA LYS A 33 -11.71 11.42 -1.57
C LYS A 33 -11.14 12.82 -1.76
N LYS A 34 -9.91 13.04 -1.25
CA LYS A 34 -9.20 14.31 -1.42
C LYS A 34 -9.00 14.66 -2.90
N ARG A 35 -8.62 13.68 -3.72
CA ARG A 35 -8.39 13.90 -5.16
C ARG A 35 -9.66 14.26 -5.93
N LEU A 36 -10.78 13.65 -5.54
CA LEU A 36 -12.10 13.84 -6.14
C LEU A 36 -12.87 15.04 -5.57
N GLY A 37 -12.32 15.76 -4.58
CA GLY A 37 -13.00 16.87 -3.91
C GLY A 37 -14.19 16.41 -3.04
N LEU A 38 -14.19 15.16 -2.61
CA LEU A 38 -15.22 14.61 -1.72
C LEU A 38 -14.93 15.00 -0.28
N GLN A 39 -15.98 15.33 0.48
CA GLN A 39 -15.88 15.56 1.91
C GLN A 39 -15.33 14.32 2.62
N THR A 40 -14.42 14.51 3.58
CA THR A 40 -13.76 13.40 4.30
C THR A 40 -14.79 12.47 4.97
N ASN A 41 -15.84 13.05 5.56
CA ASN A 41 -16.92 12.34 6.26
C ASN A 41 -18.03 11.81 5.32
N ARG A 42 -17.94 12.00 3.99
CA ARG A 42 -18.90 11.44 3.04
C ARG A 42 -18.91 9.92 3.17
N LYS A 43 -20.10 9.35 3.44
CA LYS A 43 -20.32 7.91 3.34
C LYS A 43 -20.34 7.52 1.87
N LEU A 44 -19.66 6.42 1.54
CA LEU A 44 -19.57 5.89 0.19
C LEU A 44 -20.23 4.51 0.18
N GLU A 45 -21.04 4.23 -0.83
CA GLU A 45 -21.45 2.86 -1.15
C GLU A 45 -20.23 2.05 -1.61
N LEU A 46 -20.34 0.71 -1.61
CA LEU A 46 -19.24 -0.19 -2.01
C LEU A 46 -18.61 0.24 -3.35
N LYS A 47 -19.41 0.37 -4.42
CA LYS A 47 -18.93 0.78 -5.75
C LYS A 47 -18.19 2.13 -5.73
N GLU A 48 -18.66 3.07 -4.91
CA GLU A 48 -18.03 4.38 -4.78
C GLU A 48 -16.71 4.28 -4.00
N LYS A 49 -16.65 3.43 -2.97
CA LYS A 49 -15.41 3.15 -2.23
C LYS A 49 -14.37 2.54 -3.16
N GLN A 50 -14.73 1.54 -3.98
CA GLN A 50 -13.83 0.89 -4.92
C GLN A 50 -13.28 1.88 -5.97
N GLY A 51 -14.16 2.67 -6.60
CA GLY A 51 -13.75 3.71 -7.54
C GLY A 51 -12.86 4.78 -6.89
N THR A 52 -13.20 5.18 -5.66
CA THR A 52 -12.40 6.15 -4.90
C THR A 52 -11.03 5.58 -4.51
N ALA A 53 -10.97 4.32 -4.08
CA ALA A 53 -9.73 3.63 -3.77
C ALA A 53 -8.83 3.50 -5.00
N ALA A 54 -9.39 3.12 -6.16
CA ALA A 54 -8.64 3.05 -7.42
C ALA A 54 -8.00 4.40 -7.79
N VAL A 55 -8.74 5.51 -7.65
CA VAL A 55 -8.22 6.87 -7.85
C VAL A 55 -7.10 7.19 -6.85
N GLY A 56 -7.29 6.85 -5.58
CA GLY A 56 -6.36 7.21 -4.52
C GLY A 56 -5.13 6.32 -4.39
N GLN A 57 -5.19 5.06 -4.82
CA GLN A 57 -4.09 4.11 -4.70
C GLN A 57 -2.86 4.57 -5.48
N SER A 58 -3.05 5.03 -6.72
CA SER A 58 -1.96 5.61 -7.52
C SER A 58 -1.30 6.81 -6.83
N ARG A 59 -2.10 7.63 -6.12
CA ARG A 59 -1.61 8.81 -5.38
C ARG A 59 -0.85 8.39 -4.13
N LEU A 60 -1.36 7.42 -3.38
CA LEU A 60 -0.70 6.86 -2.21
C LEU A 60 0.69 6.33 -2.57
N MET A 61 0.78 5.54 -3.64
CA MET A 61 2.06 5.03 -4.12
C MET A 61 2.99 6.16 -4.57
N ARG A 62 2.48 7.17 -5.27
CA ARG A 62 3.31 8.32 -5.66
C ARG A 62 3.89 9.05 -4.46
N PHE A 63 3.11 9.24 -3.39
CA PHE A 63 3.64 9.87 -2.17
C PHE A 63 4.74 9.03 -1.53
N TYR A 64 4.57 7.72 -1.44
CA TYR A 64 5.61 6.86 -0.91
C TYR A 64 6.87 6.86 -1.78
N GLU A 65 6.72 6.75 -3.10
CA GLU A 65 7.81 6.84 -4.06
C GLU A 65 8.59 8.16 -3.88
N ASP A 66 7.91 9.31 -3.89
CA ASP A 66 8.55 10.62 -3.72
C ASP A 66 9.28 10.76 -2.37
N ILE A 67 8.78 10.13 -1.30
CA ILE A 67 9.42 10.18 0.03
C ILE A 67 10.64 9.25 0.07
N PHE A 68 10.49 7.99 -0.34
CA PHE A 68 11.57 7.01 -0.28
C PHE A 68 12.69 7.30 -1.29
N ASP A 69 12.39 7.86 -2.46
CA ASP A 69 13.39 8.32 -3.43
C ASP A 69 14.34 9.34 -2.81
N ARG A 70 13.82 10.29 -2.01
CA ARG A 70 14.64 11.28 -1.28
C ARG A 70 15.53 10.64 -0.21
N LEU A 71 15.18 9.44 0.26
CA LEU A 71 15.95 8.66 1.22
C LEU A 71 16.91 7.67 0.55
N GLY A 72 16.88 7.57 -0.79
CA GLY A 72 17.72 6.66 -1.58
C GLY A 72 17.17 5.23 -1.67
N TYR A 73 15.87 5.03 -1.42
CA TYR A 73 15.22 3.72 -1.43
C TYR A 73 14.20 3.62 -2.55
N LYS A 74 14.12 2.43 -3.16
CA LYS A 74 13.04 2.07 -4.10
C LYS A 74 11.91 1.39 -3.34
N VAL A 75 10.69 1.57 -3.84
CA VAL A 75 9.49 0.90 -3.33
C VAL A 75 8.80 0.12 -4.43
N ALA A 76 8.05 -0.91 -4.06
CA ALA A 76 7.22 -1.66 -4.99
C ALA A 76 5.80 -1.83 -4.44
N GLN A 77 4.82 -1.60 -5.30
CA GLN A 77 3.42 -1.81 -4.96
C GLN A 77 3.07 -3.29 -5.02
N VAL A 78 2.39 -3.79 -3.98
CA VAL A 78 1.78 -5.11 -3.97
C VAL A 78 0.32 -4.96 -3.51
N LEU A 79 -0.63 -5.41 -4.35
CA LEU A 79 -2.06 -5.40 -4.03
C LEU A 79 -2.57 -6.82 -3.87
N LEU A 80 -3.19 -7.12 -2.74
CA LEU A 80 -3.66 -8.47 -2.39
C LEU A 80 -5.11 -8.44 -1.92
N THR A 81 -5.81 -9.55 -2.01
CA THR A 81 -7.04 -9.81 -1.25
C THR A 81 -6.86 -10.99 -0.30
N HIS A 82 -7.83 -11.23 0.58
CA HIS A 82 -7.84 -12.44 1.41
C HIS A 82 -7.76 -13.72 0.56
N ASP A 83 -8.44 -13.77 -0.59
CA ASP A 83 -8.42 -14.89 -1.52
C ASP A 83 -7.03 -15.19 -2.12
N ASP A 84 -6.16 -14.17 -2.25
CA ASP A 84 -4.77 -14.39 -2.68
C ASP A 84 -3.98 -15.23 -1.68
N LEU A 85 -4.33 -15.14 -0.39
CA LEU A 85 -3.63 -15.80 0.69
C LEU A 85 -4.27 -17.16 1.06
N SER A 86 -5.55 -17.33 0.77
CA SER A 86 -6.30 -18.57 1.03
C SER A 86 -6.06 -19.67 -0.02
N ASN A 87 -5.53 -19.33 -1.20
CA ASN A 87 -5.12 -20.29 -2.22
C ASN A 87 -3.61 -20.54 -2.20
N ARG A 88 -3.19 -21.81 -2.05
CA ARG A 88 -1.77 -22.18 -1.94
C ARG A 88 -0.89 -21.65 -3.08
N ASN A 89 -1.34 -21.74 -4.33
CA ASN A 89 -0.54 -21.31 -5.48
C ASN A 89 -0.41 -19.78 -5.53
N ARG A 90 -1.51 -19.05 -5.27
CA ARG A 90 -1.49 -17.59 -5.18
C ARG A 90 -0.60 -17.13 -4.03
N TYR A 91 -0.73 -17.75 -2.86
CA TYR A 91 0.12 -17.50 -1.70
C TYR A 91 1.61 -17.67 -2.03
N LEU A 92 1.98 -18.76 -2.71
CA LEU A 92 3.38 -18.99 -3.11
C LEU A 92 3.87 -17.92 -4.09
N ASN A 93 3.04 -17.48 -5.05
CA ASN A 93 3.40 -16.40 -5.97
C ASN A 93 3.60 -15.06 -5.23
N VAL A 94 2.73 -14.74 -4.27
CA VAL A 94 2.85 -13.55 -3.42
C VAL A 94 4.14 -13.61 -2.60
N ARG A 95 4.39 -14.73 -1.93
CA ARG A 95 5.61 -14.95 -1.15
C ARG A 95 6.86 -14.79 -2.01
N ASN A 96 6.91 -15.44 -3.17
CA ASN A 96 8.07 -15.36 -4.07
C ASN A 96 8.30 -13.91 -4.52
N THR A 97 7.24 -13.19 -4.88
CA THR A 97 7.33 -11.78 -5.26
C THR A 97 7.91 -10.93 -4.13
N ILE A 98 7.39 -11.06 -2.91
CA ILE A 98 7.86 -10.31 -1.75
C ILE A 98 9.33 -10.62 -1.44
N LEU A 99 9.71 -11.91 -1.43
CA LEU A 99 11.09 -12.31 -1.16
C LEU A 99 12.06 -11.76 -2.22
N THR A 100 11.70 -11.84 -3.50
CA THR A 100 12.52 -11.27 -4.58
C THR A 100 12.65 -9.75 -4.47
N LEU A 101 11.60 -9.03 -4.05
CA LEU A 101 11.70 -7.59 -3.81
C LEU A 101 12.67 -7.25 -2.69
N LEU A 102 12.64 -8.02 -1.59
CA LEU A 102 13.58 -7.86 -0.47
C LEU A 102 15.02 -8.19 -0.88
N GLU A 103 15.23 -9.26 -1.66
CA GLU A 103 16.53 -9.61 -2.24
C GLU A 103 17.11 -8.51 -3.16
N TRP A 104 16.25 -7.67 -3.74
CA TRP A 104 16.64 -6.52 -4.56
C TRP A 104 16.78 -5.21 -3.78
N ASP A 105 16.74 -5.26 -2.44
CA ASP A 105 16.73 -4.10 -1.54
C ASP A 105 15.58 -3.11 -1.85
N ILE A 106 14.45 -3.62 -2.36
CA ILE A 106 13.23 -2.84 -2.64
C ILE A 106 12.24 -3.03 -1.49
N ILE A 107 11.73 -1.92 -0.96
CA ILE A 107 10.75 -1.93 0.14
C ILE A 107 9.35 -2.24 -0.42
N PRO A 108 8.73 -3.40 -0.11
CA PRO A 108 7.39 -3.69 -0.57
C PRO A 108 6.37 -2.88 0.22
N ILE A 109 5.44 -2.24 -0.48
CA ILE A 109 4.29 -1.54 0.09
C ILE A 109 3.03 -2.32 -0.28
N ILE A 110 2.50 -3.03 0.72
CA ILE A 110 1.32 -3.88 0.58
C ILE A 110 0.07 -3.07 0.97
N ASN A 111 -0.97 -3.16 0.13
CA ASN A 111 -2.30 -2.69 0.46
C ASN A 111 -3.35 -3.69 -0.09
N GLU A 112 -4.59 -3.60 0.38
CA GLU A 112 -5.67 -4.40 -0.17
C GLU A 112 -6.03 -3.96 -1.59
N ASN A 113 -6.36 -4.92 -2.46
CA ASN A 113 -6.92 -4.65 -3.77
C ASN A 113 -8.42 -4.32 -3.67
N ASP A 114 -8.73 -3.10 -3.21
CA ASP A 114 -10.11 -2.60 -3.04
C ASP A 114 -11.00 -2.79 -4.29
N THR A 115 -10.43 -2.84 -5.49
CA THR A 115 -11.20 -2.99 -6.76
C THR A 115 -11.96 -4.32 -6.80
N VAL A 116 -11.38 -5.37 -6.21
CA VAL A 116 -11.94 -6.73 -6.22
C VAL A 116 -12.25 -7.26 -4.82
N SER A 117 -11.79 -6.58 -3.76
CA SER A 117 -12.17 -6.91 -2.40
C SER A 117 -13.60 -6.46 -2.09
N VAL A 118 -14.34 -7.35 -1.43
CA VAL A 118 -15.72 -7.14 -0.97
C VAL A 118 -15.89 -7.42 0.52
N GLU A 119 -14.87 -7.96 1.20
CA GLU A 119 -14.99 -8.54 2.54
C GLU A 119 -14.72 -7.55 3.69
N GLU A 120 -13.78 -6.60 3.55
CA GLU A 120 -13.41 -5.67 4.63
C GLU A 120 -14.41 -4.52 4.90
N LEU A 121 -15.65 -4.61 4.41
CA LEU A 121 -16.71 -3.64 4.67
C LEU A 121 -17.83 -4.15 5.61
N ARG A 122 -17.63 -5.31 6.24
CA ARG A 122 -18.63 -5.97 7.09
C ARG A 122 -18.35 -5.98 8.60
N PHE A 123 -17.32 -5.28 9.08
CA PHE A 123 -17.04 -5.14 10.51
C PHE A 123 -16.85 -3.67 10.92
#